data_AF-A0A4U2MIL3-F1
#
_entry.id   AF-A0A4U2MIL3-F1
#
_cell.length_a   1.000
_cell.length_b   1.000
_cell.length_c   1.000
_cell.angle_alpha   90.00
_cell.angle_beta   90.00
_cell.angle_gamma   90.00
#
_symmetry.space_group_name_H-M   'P 1'
#
loop_
_entity.id
_entity.type
_entity.pdbx_description
1 polymer ?
#
loop_
_entity_poly.entity_id
_entity_poly.type
_entity_poly.pdbx_seq_one_letter_code
_entity_poly.pdbx_strand_id
1 'polypeptide(L)'
;MKKYDIRLFFIFTLILLGGCTINQKNEEQQIVEKANETAIEYFKEKENLDVVITGYEFAPSDFQTVFIKGHVKDDKTQAFTVHVEYGDSDYKVTSRTYSESLE
;
A
#
# COMPACT_ATOMS: atom_id res chain seq x y z
N MET A 1 -25.67 -23.21 37.56
CA MET A 1 -24.88 -22.92 36.34
C MET A 1 -23.57 -23.68 36.46
N LYS A 2 -23.29 -24.54 35.48
CA LYS A 2 -22.22 -25.53 35.60
C LYS A 2 -20.88 -24.80 35.35
N LYS A 3 -19.82 -25.19 36.06
CA LYS A 3 -18.47 -24.58 36.02
C LYS A 3 -17.83 -24.53 34.61
N TYR A 4 -18.45 -25.19 33.63
CA TYR A 4 -18.04 -25.25 32.23
C TYR A 4 -18.58 -24.09 31.38
N ASP A 5 -19.65 -23.40 31.82
CA ASP A 5 -20.29 -22.32 31.05
C ASP A 5 -19.41 -21.04 31.00
N ILE A 6 -18.62 -20.80 32.05
CA ILE A 6 -17.70 -19.65 32.15
C ILE A 6 -16.45 -19.83 31.25
N ARG A 7 -15.99 -21.07 31.05
CA ARG A 7 -14.80 -21.35 30.21
C ARG A 7 -15.08 -21.21 28.71
N LEU A 8 -16.31 -21.50 28.28
CA LEU A 8 -16.71 -21.35 26.88
C LEU A 8 -16.82 -19.88 26.46
N PHE A 9 -17.17 -19.00 27.40
CA PHE A 9 -17.28 -17.55 27.15
C PHE A 9 -15.92 -16.89 26.86
N PHE A 10 -14.84 -17.34 27.52
CA PHE A 10 -13.49 -16.82 27.33
C PHE A 10 -12.84 -17.16 25.98
N ILE A 11 -13.23 -18.28 25.37
CA ILE A 11 -12.72 -18.70 24.05
C ILE A 11 -13.39 -17.87 22.94
N PHE A 12 -14.68 -17.55 23.11
CA PHE A 12 -15.44 -16.77 22.12
C PHE A 12 -14.93 -15.33 21.99
N THR A 13 -14.48 -14.71 23.09
CA THR A 13 -13.89 -13.36 23.08
C THR A 13 -12.57 -13.28 22.32
N LEU A 14 -11.79 -14.37 22.23
CA LEU A 14 -10.50 -14.37 21.52
C LEU A 14 -10.67 -14.39 19.98
N ILE A 15 -11.72 -15.06 19.49
CA ILE A 15 -12.00 -15.18 18.05
C ILE A 15 -12.46 -13.84 17.46
N LEU A 16 -13.21 -13.05 18.24
CA LEU A 16 -13.70 -11.73 17.80
C LEU A 16 -12.56 -10.70 17.63
N LEU A 17 -11.50 -10.78 18.44
CA LEU A 17 -10.35 -9.87 18.36
C LEU A 17 -9.38 -10.23 17.22
N GLY A 18 -9.30 -11.52 16.86
CA GLY A 18 -8.45 -11.99 15.77
C GLY A 18 -8.98 -11.66 14.36
N GLY A 19 -10.30 -11.57 14.20
CA GLY A 19 -10.94 -11.33 12.89
C GLY A 19 -10.69 -9.95 12.29
N CYS A 20 -10.69 -8.88 13.09
CA CYS A 20 -10.47 -7.51 12.60
C CYS A 20 -9.07 -7.32 11.97
N THR A 21 -8.04 -7.90 12.59
CA THR A 21 -6.65 -7.66 12.17
C THR A 21 -6.30 -8.38 10.85
N ILE A 22 -6.95 -9.51 10.56
CA ILE A 22 -6.70 -10.30 9.35
C ILE A 22 -7.30 -9.62 8.12
N ASN A 23 -8.52 -9.09 8.22
CA ASN A 23 -9.19 -8.42 7.09
C ASN A 23 -8.44 -7.16 6.66
N GLN A 24 -8.04 -6.31 7.62
CA GLN A 24 -7.31 -5.07 7.32
C GLN A 24 -5.99 -5.32 6.58
N LYS A 25 -5.21 -6.33 7.00
CA LYS A 25 -3.93 -6.66 6.32
C LYS A 25 -4.14 -7.10 4.87
N ASN A 26 -5.22 -7.81 4.59
CA ASN A 26 -5.54 -8.25 3.24
C ASN A 26 -5.96 -7.07 2.35
N GLU A 27 -6.74 -6.14 2.90
CA GLU A 27 -7.14 -4.91 2.21
C GLU A 27 -5.93 -4.02 1.90
N GLU A 28 -5.05 -3.79 2.88
CA GLU A 28 -3.82 -3.01 2.68
C GLU A 28 -2.92 -3.60 1.58
N GLN A 29 -2.77 -4.93 1.55
CA GLN A 29 -1.98 -5.61 0.52
C GLN A 29 -2.58 -5.42 -0.88
N GLN A 30 -3.90 -5.55 -1.03
CA GLN A 30 -4.57 -5.33 -2.31
C GLN A 30 -4.44 -3.89 -2.80
N ILE A 31 -4.51 -2.92 -1.87
CA ILE A 31 -4.31 -1.51 -2.20
C ILE A 31 -2.88 -1.28 -2.71
N VAL A 32 -1.88 -1.83 -2.01
CA VAL A 32 -0.46 -1.68 -2.38
C VAL A 32 -0.16 -2.35 -3.73
N GLU A 33 -0.70 -3.54 -3.99
CA GLU A 33 -0.49 -4.25 -5.26
C GLU A 33 -1.01 -3.42 -6.44
N LYS A 34 -2.25 -2.95 -6.37
CA LYS A 34 -2.84 -2.09 -7.39
C LYS A 34 -2.10 -0.77 -7.53
N ALA A 35 -1.70 -0.14 -6.43
CA ALA A 35 -0.95 1.11 -6.48
C ALA A 35 0.43 0.93 -7.15
N ASN A 36 1.10 -0.20 -6.93
CA ASN A 36 2.34 -0.55 -7.63
C ASN A 36 2.12 -0.72 -9.13
N GLU A 37 1.06 -1.44 -9.53
CA GLU A 37 0.69 -1.61 -10.95
C GLU A 37 0.44 -0.25 -11.62
N THR A 38 -0.39 0.60 -10.99
CA THR A 38 -0.69 1.95 -11.48
C THR A 38 0.58 2.81 -11.59
N ALA A 39 1.50 2.72 -10.64
CA ALA A 39 2.76 3.46 -10.72
C ALA A 39 3.63 2.99 -11.89
N ILE A 40 3.78 1.68 -12.07
CA ILE A 40 4.57 1.09 -13.17
C ILE A 40 3.96 1.49 -14.52
N GLU A 41 2.64 1.39 -14.67
CA GLU A 41 1.92 1.77 -15.89
C GLU A 41 2.08 3.26 -16.19
N TYR A 42 1.95 4.13 -15.19
CA TYR A 42 2.17 5.57 -15.35
C TYR A 42 3.56 5.87 -15.93
N PHE A 43 4.63 5.31 -15.36
CA PHE A 43 5.99 5.56 -15.88
C PHE A 43 6.18 4.98 -17.28
N LYS A 44 5.64 3.80 -17.56
CA LYS A 44 5.74 3.18 -18.87
C LYS A 44 5.00 3.98 -19.95
N GLU A 45 3.76 4.39 -19.68
CA GLU A 45 2.90 5.02 -20.69
C GLU A 45 3.09 6.53 -20.81
N LYS A 46 3.31 7.23 -19.69
CA LYS A 46 3.42 8.69 -19.67
C LYS A 46 4.84 9.19 -19.81
N GLU A 47 5.81 8.44 -19.28
CA GLU A 47 7.21 8.85 -19.26
C GLU A 47 8.10 8.01 -20.18
N ASN A 48 7.61 6.88 -20.70
CA ASN A 48 8.40 5.92 -21.47
C ASN A 48 9.64 5.44 -20.68
N LEU A 49 9.44 5.19 -19.38
CA LEU A 49 10.47 4.72 -18.46
C LEU A 49 10.08 3.35 -17.86
N ASP A 50 11.03 2.42 -17.89
CA ASP A 50 10.95 1.21 -17.06
C ASP A 50 11.47 1.53 -15.66
N VAL A 51 10.71 1.12 -14.64
CA VAL A 51 11.01 1.42 -13.23
C VAL A 51 11.03 0.17 -12.37
N VAL A 52 11.72 0.27 -11.24
CA VAL A 52 11.75 -0.75 -10.18
C VAL A 52 11.17 -0.15 -8.91
N ILE A 53 10.11 -0.77 -8.41
CA ILE A 53 9.52 -0.40 -7.12
C ILE A 53 10.35 -0.99 -5.98
N THR A 54 10.70 -0.17 -5.00
CA THR A 54 11.56 -0.53 -3.87
C THR A 54 10.86 -0.41 -2.51
N GLY A 55 9.70 0.25 -2.46
CA GLY A 55 8.91 0.33 -1.23
C GLY A 55 7.63 1.13 -1.39
N TYR A 56 6.88 1.19 -0.30
CA TYR A 56 5.65 1.97 -0.22
C TYR A 56 5.47 2.54 1.19
N GLU A 57 4.63 3.55 1.32
CA GLU A 57 4.21 4.14 2.59
C GLU A 57 2.77 4.64 2.44
N PHE A 58 1.88 4.29 3.38
CA PHE A 58 0.55 4.88 3.41
C PHE A 58 0.64 6.32 3.92
N ALA A 59 -0.04 7.22 3.25
CA ALA A 59 -0.29 8.56 3.78
C ALA A 59 -1.07 8.45 5.11
N PRO A 60 -1.13 9.53 5.92
CA PRO A 60 -2.00 9.54 7.09
C PRO A 60 -3.43 9.12 6.70
N SER A 61 -4.14 8.43 7.60
CA SER A 61 -5.43 7.77 7.29
C SER A 61 -6.52 8.66 6.70
N ASP A 62 -6.40 9.98 6.88
CA ASP A 62 -7.30 10.98 6.30
C ASP A 62 -7.10 11.15 4.78
N PHE A 63 -6.00 10.62 4.25
CA PHE A 63 -5.63 10.66 2.84
C PHE A 63 -5.67 9.24 2.26
N GLN A 64 -6.55 9.00 1.29
CA GLN A 64 -6.61 7.74 0.56
C GLN A 64 -5.47 7.69 -0.47
N THR A 65 -4.22 7.66 0.00
CA THR A 65 -3.04 7.75 -0.85
C THR A 65 -1.94 6.81 -0.37
N VAL A 66 -1.29 6.12 -1.31
CA VAL A 66 -0.05 5.38 -1.08
C VAL A 66 1.10 6.07 -1.79
N PHE A 67 2.19 6.30 -1.08
CA PHE A 67 3.44 6.78 -1.64
C PHE A 67 4.27 5.60 -2.10
N ILE A 68 4.44 5.46 -3.42
CA ILE A 68 5.21 4.40 -4.05
C ILE A 68 6.63 4.90 -4.32
N LYS A 69 7.63 4.19 -3.79
CA LYS A 69 9.05 4.53 -3.90
C LYS A 69 9.73 3.59 -4.89
N GLY A 70 10.63 4.13 -5.71
CA GLY A 70 11.33 3.35 -6.71
C GLY A 70 12.48 4.10 -7.35
N HIS A 71 13.03 3.53 -8.42
CA HIS A 71 13.99 4.19 -9.30
C HIS A 71 13.83 3.73 -10.74
N VAL A 72 14.37 4.49 -11.70
CA VAL A 72 14.46 4.05 -13.11
C VAL A 72 15.34 2.80 -13.19
N LYS A 73 14.90 1.79 -13.93
CA LYS A 73 15.56 0.47 -13.96
C LYS A 73 17.04 0.54 -14.32
N ASP A 74 17.37 1.38 -15.29
CA ASP A 74 18.74 1.53 -15.82
C ASP A 74 19.52 2.67 -15.15
N ASP A 75 18.89 3.43 -14.24
CA ASP A 75 19.52 4.52 -13.51
C ASP A 75 18.97 4.64 -12.08
N LYS A 76 19.72 4.09 -11.13
CA LYS A 76 19.39 4.14 -9.69
C LYS A 76 19.49 5.53 -9.07
N THR A 77 20.17 6.47 -9.72
CA THR A 77 20.27 7.86 -9.25
C THR A 77 18.97 8.61 -9.47
N GLN A 78 18.19 8.19 -10.47
CA GLN A 78 16.83 8.67 -10.72
C GLN A 78 15.82 7.92 -9.84
N ALA A 79 15.97 8.07 -8.52
CA ALA A 79 14.99 7.58 -7.56
C ALA A 79 13.76 8.52 -7.51
N PHE A 80 12.59 7.95 -7.25
CA PHE A 80 11.33 8.68 -7.22
C PHE A 80 10.44 8.27 -6.05
N THR A 81 9.51 9.16 -5.74
CA THR A 81 8.28 8.88 -4.99
C THR A 81 7.09 9.32 -5.84
N VAL A 82 6.09 8.44 -5.98
CA VAL A 82 4.84 8.70 -6.69
C VAL A 82 3.69 8.58 -5.70
N HIS A 83 2.75 9.52 -5.76
CA HIS A 83 1.55 9.49 -4.94
C HIS A 83 0.42 8.88 -5.76
N VAL A 84 -0.07 7.73 -5.31
CA VAL A 84 -1.22 7.04 -5.91
C VAL A 84 -2.41 7.20 -4.99
N GLU A 85 -3.39 8.00 -5.42
CA GLU A 85 -4.69 8.03 -4.78
C GLU A 85 -5.47 6.76 -5.13
N TYR A 86 -6.13 6.16 -4.13
CA TYR A 86 -6.96 4.98 -4.31
C TYR A 86 -8.39 5.25 -3.81
N GLY A 87 -9.38 4.88 -4.61
CA GLY A 87 -10.80 4.91 -4.25
C GLY A 87 -11.45 3.52 -4.35
N ASP A 88 -12.77 3.48 -4.24
CA ASP A 88 -13.53 2.21 -4.27
C ASP A 88 -13.27 1.37 -5.53
N SER A 89 -12.96 1.99 -6.67
CA SER A 89 -12.68 1.27 -7.92
C SER A 89 -11.60 1.87 -8.82
N ASP A 90 -10.93 2.96 -8.41
CA ASP A 90 -9.99 3.69 -9.27
C ASP A 90 -8.69 4.05 -8.54
N TYR A 91 -7.60 4.04 -9.28
CA TYR A 91 -6.24 4.32 -8.82
C TYR A 91 -5.60 5.33 -9.78
N LYS A 92 -5.15 6.47 -9.26
CA LYS A 92 -4.55 7.51 -10.10
C LYS A 92 -3.28 8.08 -9.48
N VAL A 93 -2.28 8.30 -10.33
CA VAL A 93 -1.10 9.09 -9.95
C VAL A 93 -1.50 10.56 -9.89
N THR A 94 -1.33 11.20 -8.73
CA THR A 94 -1.63 12.63 -8.54
C THR A 94 -0.41 13.51 -8.50
N SER A 95 0.72 12.96 -8.08
CA SER A 95 1.99 13.66 -8.11
C SER A 95 3.15 12.69 -8.14
N ARG A 96 4.30 13.20 -8.56
CA ARG A 96 5.56 12.49 -8.68
C ARG A 96 6.70 13.43 -8.36
N THR A 97 7.67 12.95 -7.59
CA THR A 97 8.88 13.68 -7.24
C THR A 97 10.08 12.77 -7.48
N TYR A 98 11.10 13.27 -8.17
CA TYR A 98 12.41 12.62 -8.19
C TYR A 98 13.23 13.11 -7.01
N SER A 99 13.99 12.24 -6.37
CA SER A 99 15.04 12.71 -5.46
C SER A 99 16.02 13.54 -6.26
N GLU A 100 16.46 14.69 -5.74
CA GLU A 100 17.60 15.39 -6.32
C GLU A 100 18.77 14.41 -6.35
N SER A 101 19.31 14.18 -7.55
CA SER A 101 20.60 13.52 -7.70
C SER A 101 21.59 14.35 -6.88
N LEU A 102 22.10 13.80 -5.78
CA LEU A 102 23.23 14.40 -5.08
C LEU A 102 24.43 14.29 -6.05
N GLU A 103 24.64 15.33 -6.86
CA GLU A 103 25.86 15.52 -7.67
C GLU A 103 27.11 15.61 -6.79
#